data_AF-A0A6I6G6Z2-F1
#
_entry.id   AF-A0A6I6G6Z2-F1
#
_cell.length_a   1.000
_cell.length_b   1.000
_cell.length_c   1.000
_cell.angle_alpha   90.00
_cell.angle_beta   90.00
_cell.angle_gamma   90.00
#
_symmetry.space_group_name_H-M   'P 1'
#
loop_
_entity.id
_entity.type
_entity.pdbx_description
1 polymer ?
#
loop_
_entity_poly.entity_id
_entity_poly.type
_entity_poly.pdbx_seq_one_letter_code
_entity_poly.pdbx_strand_id
1 'polypeptide(L)'
;MRAIRNSAYAQLNMQSPGMEYASEMIAKAGLQRMPIAEVPVRLHKDGRNRKPHLKTWQDGWKHLRLMLLLSPKWLLLAPAVLFLLAGVLLGSLLLFNFIEVFNLVLDIHTLYYASVFVMLGIQLLQFYVLARLYGSSMGLYPARRFSQWVFRWLGFETGLLTGAFIFFSGIALSLYAVWQWQQAGFGPLEPSAVFRIIIPAGFCISLGMQVMVFGFLLYSLRQLQQQKLR
;
A
#
# COMPACT_ATOMS: atom_id res chain seq x y z
N MET A 1 9.23 11.98 33.64
CA MET A 1 7.96 11.33 34.02
C MET A 1 6.91 11.74 33.00
N ARG A 2 5.95 10.86 32.65
CA ARG A 2 4.78 11.22 31.83
C ARG A 2 3.53 10.99 32.67
N ALA A 3 2.54 11.86 32.56
CA ALA A 3 1.28 11.76 33.29
C ALA A 3 0.11 11.82 32.30
N ILE A 4 -0.95 11.08 32.59
CA ILE A 4 -2.17 11.03 31.78
C ILE A 4 -3.39 11.12 32.70
N ARG A 5 -4.41 11.87 32.30
CA ARG A 5 -5.70 11.90 33.03
C ARG A 5 -6.39 10.54 32.88
N ASN A 6 -7.06 10.08 33.93
CA ASN A 6 -7.77 8.79 33.92
C ASN A 6 -8.79 8.70 32.77
N SER A 7 -9.52 9.78 32.51
CA SER A 7 -10.46 9.86 31.39
C SER A 7 -9.81 9.71 30.02
N ALA A 8 -8.60 10.26 29.83
CA ALA A 8 -7.83 10.09 28.59
C ALA A 8 -7.27 8.66 28.49
N TYR A 9 -6.78 8.10 29.59
CA TYR A 9 -6.28 6.72 29.63
C TYR A 9 -7.35 5.71 29.19
N ALA A 10 -8.58 5.84 29.69
CA ALA A 10 -9.70 4.99 29.29
C ALA A 10 -10.04 5.10 27.79
N GLN A 11 -9.83 6.26 27.17
CA GLN A 11 -10.10 6.49 25.74
C GLN A 11 -9.00 5.97 24.81
N LEU A 12 -7.74 5.96 25.26
CA LEU A 12 -6.62 5.50 24.42
C LEU A 12 -6.58 3.98 24.24
N ASN A 13 -7.24 3.21 25.12
CA ASN A 13 -7.29 1.74 25.09
C ASN A 13 -5.91 1.13 24.79
N MET A 14 -4.95 1.43 25.65
CA MET A 14 -3.53 1.05 25.52
C MET A 14 -3.38 -0.48 25.39
N GLN A 15 -2.57 -0.94 24.44
CA GLN A 15 -2.39 -2.37 24.16
C GLN A 15 -0.95 -2.83 24.37
N SER A 16 0.03 -1.92 24.28
CA SER A 16 1.45 -2.28 24.41
C SER A 16 1.81 -2.59 25.87
N PRO A 17 2.29 -3.80 26.18
CA PRO A 17 2.58 -4.21 27.56
C PRO A 17 3.97 -3.77 28.06
N GLY A 18 4.82 -3.22 27.18
CA GLY A 18 6.23 -2.97 27.46
C GLY A 18 6.68 -1.54 27.19
N MET A 19 7.96 -1.37 26.84
CA MET A 19 8.57 -0.06 26.57
C MET A 19 7.85 0.78 25.50
N GLU A 20 7.20 0.10 24.56
CA GLU A 20 6.38 0.67 23.50
C GLU A 20 5.20 1.50 24.02
N TYR A 21 4.73 1.22 25.25
CA TYR A 21 3.58 1.87 25.88
C TYR A 21 3.68 3.40 25.83
N ALA A 22 4.86 3.93 26.16
CA ALA A 22 5.05 5.36 26.24
C ALA A 22 4.88 6.03 24.87
N SER A 23 5.28 5.35 23.80
CA SER A 23 5.18 5.83 22.43
C SER A 23 3.80 5.60 21.83
N GLU A 24 3.15 4.47 22.14
CA GLU A 24 1.74 4.23 21.82
C GLU A 24 0.87 5.35 22.41
N MET A 25 1.14 5.76 23.66
CA MET A 25 0.38 6.79 24.36
C MET A 25 0.45 8.13 23.63
N ILE A 26 1.66 8.61 23.29
CA ILE A 26 1.84 9.88 22.58
C ILE A 26 1.22 9.80 21.18
N ALA A 27 1.46 8.71 20.46
CA ALA A 27 0.97 8.55 19.11
C ALA A 27 -0.56 8.49 19.04
N LYS A 28 -1.21 7.69 19.89
CA LYS A 28 -2.68 7.63 19.97
C LYS A 28 -3.29 8.95 20.46
N ALA A 29 -2.68 9.61 21.44
CA ALA A 29 -3.13 10.93 21.90
C ALA A 29 -3.07 11.96 20.76
N GLY A 30 -1.98 11.97 19.98
CA GLY A 30 -1.86 12.81 18.77
C GLY A 30 -2.88 12.46 17.68
N LEU A 31 -3.10 11.17 17.41
CA LEU A 31 -4.09 10.70 16.42
C LEU A 31 -5.53 11.07 16.81
N GLN A 32 -5.85 11.03 18.10
CA GLN A 32 -7.14 11.46 18.65
C GLN A 32 -7.21 12.97 18.92
N ARG A 33 -6.16 13.73 18.58
CA ARG A 33 -6.05 15.19 18.79
C ARG A 33 -6.29 15.61 20.25
N MET A 34 -5.84 14.81 21.20
CA MET A 34 -5.85 15.16 22.62
C MET A 34 -4.82 16.27 22.91
N PRO A 35 -5.07 17.14 23.91
CA PRO A 35 -4.09 18.14 24.32
C PRO A 35 -2.86 17.46 24.93
N ILE A 36 -1.69 17.79 24.40
CA ILE A 36 -0.39 17.33 24.87
C ILE A 36 0.42 18.57 25.27
N ALA A 37 0.99 18.55 26.47
CA ALA A 37 1.87 19.61 26.96
C ALA A 37 3.20 19.01 27.41
N GLU A 38 4.29 19.68 27.09
CA GLU A 38 5.64 19.33 27.55
C GLU A 38 6.04 20.26 28.69
N VAL A 39 6.52 19.69 29.79
CA VAL A 39 7.05 20.44 30.94
C VAL A 39 8.56 20.28 30.94
N PRO A 40 9.34 21.37 30.78
CA PRO A 40 10.80 21.29 30.76
C PRO A 40 11.34 20.70 32.07
N VAL A 41 12.26 19.74 31.95
CA VAL A 41 12.96 19.14 33.07
C VAL A 41 14.45 19.02 32.75
N ARG A 42 15.32 19.27 33.73
CA ARG A 42 16.76 19.04 33.57
C ARG A 42 17.05 17.54 33.70
N LEU A 43 17.50 16.94 32.60
CA LEU A 43 17.98 15.57 32.58
C LEU A 43 19.40 15.52 33.15
N HIS A 44 19.60 14.81 34.24
CA HIS A 44 20.91 14.57 34.82
C HIS A 44 21.48 13.26 34.28
N LYS A 45 22.82 13.15 34.18
CA LYS A 45 23.45 11.89 33.77
C LYS A 45 23.05 10.75 34.71
N ASP A 46 22.75 9.59 34.13
CA ASP A 46 22.49 8.38 34.91
C ASP A 46 23.80 7.99 35.62
N GLY A 47 23.83 8.11 36.96
CA GLY A 47 25.01 7.83 37.79
C GLY A 47 25.22 6.33 38.06
N ARG A 48 24.46 5.45 37.40
CA ARG A 48 24.58 4.00 37.55
C ARG A 48 25.87 3.48 36.91
N ASN A 49 26.60 2.67 37.65
CA ASN A 49 27.87 2.07 37.20
C ASN A 49 27.69 0.75 36.41
N ARG A 50 26.49 0.48 35.87
CA ARG A 50 26.16 -0.76 35.15
C ARG A 50 25.80 -0.48 33.70
N LYS A 51 26.05 -1.45 32.83
CA LYS A 51 25.63 -1.36 31.42
C LYS A 51 24.11 -1.14 31.32
N PRO A 52 23.64 -0.37 30.32
CA PRO A 52 22.22 -0.18 30.08
C PRO A 52 21.49 -1.52 29.96
N HIS A 53 20.31 -1.61 30.56
CA HIS A 53 19.44 -2.79 30.46
C HIS A 53 18.70 -2.88 29.10
N LEU A 54 18.85 -1.84 28.27
CA LEU A 54 18.24 -1.73 26.95
C LEU A 54 19.00 -2.57 25.92
N LYS A 55 18.25 -3.36 25.15
CA LYS A 55 18.79 -4.11 24.02
C LYS A 55 18.55 -3.29 22.76
N THR A 56 19.52 -2.47 22.39
CA THR A 56 19.42 -1.44 21.33
C THR A 56 18.66 -1.91 20.09
N TRP A 57 18.97 -3.11 19.57
CA TRP A 57 18.36 -3.59 18.34
C TRP A 57 16.99 -4.22 18.52
N GLN A 58 16.82 -5.10 19.53
CA GLN A 58 15.53 -5.74 19.78
C GLN A 58 14.46 -4.73 20.19
N ASP A 59 14.84 -3.77 21.04
CA ASP A 59 13.93 -2.73 21.53
C ASP A 59 13.69 -1.66 20.46
N GLY A 60 14.70 -1.32 19.65
CA GLY A 60 14.54 -0.43 18.49
C GLY A 60 13.60 -1.02 17.44
N TRP A 61 13.74 -2.31 17.11
CA TRP A 61 12.88 -2.98 16.14
C TRP A 61 11.42 -3.08 16.59
N LYS A 62 11.21 -3.41 17.86
CA LYS A 62 9.91 -3.34 18.54
C LYS A 62 9.26 -1.97 18.36
N HIS A 63 10.01 -0.92 18.66
CA HIS A 63 9.49 0.43 18.57
C HIS A 63 9.22 0.86 17.13
N LEU A 64 10.09 0.51 16.18
CA LEU A 64 9.90 0.78 14.75
C LEU A 64 8.62 0.10 14.22
N ARG A 65 8.39 -1.17 14.56
CA ARG A 65 7.16 -1.88 14.17
C ARG A 65 5.91 -1.17 14.67
N LEU A 66 5.91 -0.68 15.92
CA LEU A 66 4.80 0.13 16.44
C LEU A 66 4.61 1.41 15.62
N MET A 67 5.70 2.14 15.31
CA MET A 67 5.60 3.36 14.51
C MET A 67 5.04 3.09 13.11
N LEU A 68 5.46 1.99 12.47
CA LEU A 68 4.97 1.58 11.15
C LEU A 68 3.49 1.19 11.19
N LEU A 69 3.05 0.50 12.24
CA LEU A 69 1.63 0.18 12.47
C LEU A 69 0.77 1.45 12.62
N LEU A 70 1.30 2.46 13.32
CA LEU A 70 0.62 3.73 13.59
C LEU A 70 0.76 4.76 12.46
N SER A 71 1.60 4.49 11.45
CA SER A 71 1.84 5.38 10.31
C SER A 71 2.00 4.63 8.98
N PRO A 72 0.94 3.97 8.48
CA PRO A 72 1.00 3.20 7.23
C PRO A 72 1.23 4.08 5.99
N LYS A 73 1.07 5.41 6.11
CA LYS A 73 1.24 6.35 4.99
C LYS A 73 2.65 6.33 4.41
N TRP A 74 3.67 6.50 5.23
CA TRP A 74 5.05 6.56 4.74
C TRP A 74 5.56 5.21 4.27
N LEU A 75 5.09 4.13 4.89
CA LEU A 75 5.50 2.78 4.52
C LEU A 75 4.85 2.30 3.22
N LEU A 76 3.58 2.63 2.97
CA LEU A 76 2.81 2.04 1.88
C LEU A 76 2.41 3.08 0.83
N LEU A 77 1.85 4.23 1.24
CA LEU A 77 1.32 5.23 0.30
C LEU A 77 2.43 5.98 -0.46
N ALA A 78 3.48 6.43 0.24
CA ALA A 78 4.58 7.16 -0.40
C ALA A 78 5.29 6.34 -1.49
N PRO A 79 5.76 5.10 -1.23
CA PRO A 79 6.34 4.27 -2.29
C PRO A 79 5.31 3.86 -3.34
N ALA A 80 4.03 3.66 -2.99
CA ALA A 80 2.98 3.39 -3.97
C ALA A 80 2.89 4.52 -5.02
N VAL A 81 2.81 5.78 -4.57
CA VAL A 81 2.73 6.94 -5.46
C VAL A 81 3.99 7.07 -6.31
N LEU A 82 5.18 6.86 -5.71
CA LEU A 82 6.44 6.89 -6.45
C LEU A 82 6.46 5.86 -7.58
N PHE A 83 6.14 4.59 -7.28
CA PHE A 83 6.14 3.53 -8.28
C PHE A 83 5.05 3.72 -9.34
N LEU A 84 3.86 4.19 -8.95
CA LEU A 84 2.79 4.52 -9.90
C LEU A 84 3.22 5.63 -10.87
N LEU A 85 3.75 6.74 -10.35
CA LEU A 85 4.17 7.86 -11.20
C LEU A 85 5.31 7.47 -12.13
N ALA A 86 6.34 6.80 -11.61
CA ALA A 86 7.46 6.34 -12.40
C ALA A 86 7.03 5.31 -13.46
N GLY A 87 6.23 4.32 -13.06
CA GLY A 87 5.74 3.26 -13.95
C GLY A 87 4.80 3.77 -15.04
N VAL A 88 3.86 4.66 -14.71
CA VAL A 88 2.94 5.24 -15.70
C VAL A 88 3.68 6.17 -16.65
N LEU A 89 4.60 7.00 -16.16
CA LEU A 89 5.40 7.89 -16.99
C LEU A 89 6.25 7.09 -17.98
N LEU A 90 7.05 6.13 -17.48
CA LEU A 90 7.91 5.30 -18.33
C LEU A 90 7.07 4.43 -19.27
N GLY A 91 6.01 3.81 -18.77
CA GLY A 91 5.15 2.92 -19.53
C GLY A 91 4.44 3.64 -20.67
N SER A 92 3.88 4.82 -20.43
CA SER A 92 3.19 5.61 -21.47
C SER A 92 4.13 6.12 -22.54
N LEU A 93 5.33 6.56 -22.15
CA LEU A 93 6.38 7.02 -23.08
C LEU A 93 6.88 5.87 -23.97
N LEU A 94 7.05 4.68 -23.40
CA LEU A 94 7.63 3.52 -24.10
C LEU A 94 6.60 2.63 -24.78
N LEU A 95 5.29 2.88 -24.63
CA LEU A 95 4.25 2.01 -25.20
C LEU A 95 4.26 2.04 -26.73
N PHE A 96 4.50 3.21 -27.31
CA PHE A 96 4.40 3.43 -28.75
C PHE A 96 5.76 3.50 -29.46
N ASN A 97 6.82 3.96 -28.78
CA ASN A 97 8.16 4.12 -29.37
C ASN A 97 9.25 3.64 -28.40
N PHE A 98 10.46 3.45 -28.92
CA PHE A 98 11.67 3.37 -28.09
C PHE A 98 12.21 4.77 -27.86
N ILE A 99 12.95 4.98 -26.78
CA ILE A 99 13.57 6.26 -26.44
C ILE A 99 15.07 6.06 -26.32
N GLU A 100 15.82 6.88 -27.05
CA GLU A 100 17.28 6.93 -26.92
C GLU A 100 17.65 8.04 -25.94
N VAL A 101 18.38 7.69 -24.88
CA VAL A 101 18.92 8.63 -23.91
C VAL A 101 20.44 8.49 -23.93
N PHE A 102 21.12 9.44 -24.57
CA PHE A 102 22.55 9.37 -24.88
C PHE A 102 22.91 8.09 -25.67
N ASN A 103 23.49 7.08 -25.01
CA ASN A 103 23.88 5.80 -25.61
C ASN A 103 23.02 4.61 -25.10
N LEU A 104 21.90 4.89 -24.43
CA LEU A 104 20.99 3.88 -23.89
C LEU A 104 19.69 3.87 -24.68
N VAL A 105 19.34 2.72 -25.23
CA VAL A 105 18.04 2.49 -25.89
C VAL A 105 17.08 1.91 -24.86
N LEU A 106 16.09 2.71 -24.45
CA LEU A 106 14.98 2.26 -23.62
C LEU A 106 13.88 1.71 -24.53
N ASP A 107 13.67 0.39 -24.47
CA ASP A 107 12.67 -0.31 -25.28
C ASP A 107 11.86 -1.30 -24.41
N ILE A 108 11.56 -2.49 -24.93
CA ILE A 108 10.67 -3.48 -24.32
C ILE A 108 11.08 -3.95 -22.91
N HIS A 109 12.38 -4.02 -22.62
CA HIS A 109 12.86 -4.41 -21.30
C HIS A 109 12.47 -3.36 -20.25
N THR A 110 12.63 -2.08 -20.59
CA THR A 110 12.24 -0.97 -19.71
C THR A 110 10.71 -0.88 -19.62
N LEU A 111 9.98 -1.15 -20.70
CA LEU A 111 8.52 -1.23 -20.68
C LEU A 111 8.01 -2.33 -19.73
N TYR A 112 8.67 -3.49 -19.72
CA TYR A 112 8.36 -4.57 -18.76
C TYR A 112 8.52 -4.09 -17.31
N TYR A 113 9.67 -3.50 -16.96
CA TYR A 113 9.87 -2.97 -15.61
C TYR A 113 8.91 -1.82 -15.26
N ALA A 114 8.53 -0.99 -16.23
CA ALA A 114 7.52 0.03 -16.04
C ALA A 114 6.17 -0.59 -15.63
N SER A 115 5.75 -1.67 -16.30
CA SER A 115 4.53 -2.41 -15.92
C SER A 115 4.61 -3.02 -14.52
N VAL A 116 5.79 -3.53 -14.12
CA VAL A 116 6.05 -4.04 -12.77
C VAL A 116 5.94 -2.92 -11.74
N PHE A 117 6.49 -1.74 -12.00
CA PHE A 117 6.36 -0.59 -11.11
C PHE A 117 4.91 -0.15 -10.94
N VAL A 118 4.12 -0.10 -12.02
CA VAL A 118 2.68 0.19 -11.90
C VAL A 118 2.01 -0.88 -11.03
N MET A 119 2.27 -2.17 -11.28
CA MET A 119 1.69 -3.27 -10.51
C MET A 119 2.01 -3.17 -9.01
N LEU A 120 3.29 -2.98 -8.67
CA LEU A 120 3.75 -2.81 -7.29
C LEU A 120 3.11 -1.57 -6.63
N GLY A 121 3.03 -0.46 -7.38
CA GLY A 121 2.39 0.76 -6.93
C GLY A 121 0.91 0.56 -6.57
N ILE A 122 0.17 -0.13 -7.43
CA ILE A 122 -1.24 -0.50 -7.18
C ILE A 122 -1.34 -1.42 -5.96
N GLN A 123 -0.47 -2.44 -5.85
CA GLN A 123 -0.49 -3.38 -4.73
C GLN A 123 -0.22 -2.71 -3.38
N LEU A 124 0.78 -1.82 -3.32
CA LEU A 124 1.07 -1.04 -2.12
C LEU A 124 -0.08 -0.09 -1.75
N LEU A 125 -0.73 0.53 -2.75
CA LEU A 125 -1.90 1.37 -2.53
C LEU A 125 -3.07 0.57 -1.96
N GLN A 126 -3.31 -0.64 -2.47
CA GLN A 126 -4.33 -1.55 -1.95
C GLN A 126 -4.04 -1.95 -0.50
N PHE A 127 -2.80 -2.34 -0.18
CA PHE A 127 -2.40 -2.63 1.19
C PHE A 127 -2.53 -1.41 2.11
N TYR A 128 -2.21 -0.21 1.63
CA TYR A 128 -2.42 1.02 2.38
C TYR A 128 -3.90 1.20 2.74
N VAL A 129 -4.81 1.03 1.78
CA VAL A 129 -6.26 1.12 2.01
C VAL A 129 -6.71 0.09 3.05
N LEU A 130 -6.30 -1.17 2.92
CA LEU A 130 -6.65 -2.23 3.87
C LEU A 130 -6.12 -1.94 5.27
N ALA A 131 -4.83 -1.60 5.40
CA ALA A 131 -4.21 -1.26 6.68
C ALA A 131 -4.91 -0.08 7.35
N ARG A 132 -5.31 0.94 6.56
CA ARG A 132 -6.03 2.11 7.05
C ARG A 132 -7.44 1.73 7.52
N LEU A 133 -8.19 0.96 6.74
CA LEU A 133 -9.54 0.52 7.12
C LEU A 133 -9.53 -0.39 8.35
N TYR A 134 -8.55 -1.30 8.44
CA TYR A 134 -8.35 -2.16 9.60
C TYR A 134 -7.94 -1.37 10.85
N GLY A 135 -6.98 -0.45 10.74
CA GLY A 135 -6.63 0.42 11.87
C GLY A 135 -7.80 1.29 12.33
N SER A 136 -8.68 1.68 11.41
CA SER A 136 -9.90 2.41 11.74
C SER A 136 -10.90 1.56 12.53
N SER A 137 -11.04 0.25 12.25
CA SER A 137 -11.91 -0.64 13.03
C SER A 137 -11.35 -0.98 14.41
N MET A 138 -10.05 -0.79 14.62
CA MET A 138 -9.39 -0.87 15.93
C MET A 138 -9.42 0.45 16.71
N GLY A 139 -10.03 1.51 16.17
CA GLY A 139 -10.06 2.83 16.82
C GLY A 139 -8.73 3.60 16.77
N LEU A 140 -7.77 3.18 15.95
CA LEU A 140 -6.48 3.88 15.78
C LEU A 140 -6.63 5.17 14.96
N TYR A 141 -7.56 5.19 14.01
CA TYR A 141 -7.78 6.32 13.11
C TYR A 141 -9.26 6.74 13.07
N PRO A 142 -9.56 8.04 12.86
CA PRO A 142 -10.92 8.48 12.62
C PRO A 142 -11.44 7.88 11.29
N ALA A 143 -12.34 6.90 11.43
CA ALA A 143 -12.82 6.09 10.31
C ALA A 143 -13.67 6.90 9.30
N ARG A 144 -14.45 7.87 9.80
CA ARG A 144 -15.74 8.24 9.20
C ARG A 144 -15.67 8.68 7.73
N ARG A 145 -14.77 9.58 7.34
CA ARG A 145 -14.78 10.17 5.97
C ARG A 145 -14.20 9.25 4.89
N PHE A 146 -12.97 8.78 5.06
CA PHE A 146 -12.30 7.95 4.04
C PHE A 146 -12.92 6.56 3.94
N SER A 147 -13.31 5.92 5.06
CA SER A 147 -13.92 4.59 4.99
C SER A 147 -15.25 4.64 4.23
N GLN A 148 -16.07 5.67 4.46
CA GLN A 148 -17.30 5.91 3.70
C GLN A 148 -17.01 6.15 2.22
N TRP A 149 -15.98 6.94 1.90
CA TRP A 149 -15.56 7.18 0.52
C TRP A 149 -15.12 5.88 -0.16
N VAL A 150 -14.24 5.09 0.47
CA VAL A 150 -13.77 3.80 -0.06
C VAL A 150 -14.95 2.86 -0.29
N PHE A 151 -15.82 2.64 0.70
CA PHE A 151 -16.93 1.70 0.54
C PHE A 151 -18.03 2.17 -0.40
N ARG A 152 -18.12 3.47 -0.68
CA ARG A 152 -19.08 4.03 -1.65
C ARG A 152 -18.63 3.80 -3.09
N TRP A 153 -17.33 3.94 -3.36
CA TRP A 153 -16.78 3.89 -4.73
C TRP A 153 -16.11 2.56 -5.08
N LEU A 154 -15.56 1.87 -4.09
CA LEU A 154 -14.88 0.58 -4.22
C LEU A 154 -15.74 -0.53 -3.59
N GLY A 155 -17.01 -0.60 -4.02
CA GLY A 155 -17.90 -1.70 -3.68
C GLY A 155 -17.44 -3.03 -4.30
N PHE A 156 -18.00 -4.13 -3.80
CA PHE A 156 -17.70 -5.47 -4.30
C PHE A 156 -18.06 -5.58 -5.79
N GLU A 157 -19.27 -5.15 -6.13
CA GLU A 157 -19.85 -5.22 -7.46
C GLU A 157 -19.05 -4.36 -8.44
N THR A 158 -18.66 -3.15 -8.03
CA THR A 158 -17.82 -2.27 -8.84
C THR A 158 -16.44 -2.86 -9.05
N GLY A 159 -15.81 -3.44 -8.02
CA GLY A 159 -14.50 -4.10 -8.15
C GLY A 159 -14.56 -5.35 -9.03
N LEU A 160 -15.64 -6.12 -8.91
CA LEU A 160 -15.86 -7.32 -9.72
C LEU A 160 -16.04 -6.96 -11.20
N LEU A 161 -16.91 -5.99 -11.51
CA LEU A 161 -17.18 -5.57 -12.89
C LEU A 161 -15.98 -4.90 -13.54
N THR A 162 -15.33 -3.96 -12.85
CA THR A 162 -14.13 -3.28 -13.37
C THR A 162 -12.96 -4.24 -13.54
N GLY A 163 -12.72 -5.11 -12.55
CA GLY A 163 -11.67 -6.12 -12.62
C GLY A 163 -11.92 -7.15 -13.71
N ALA A 164 -13.16 -7.64 -13.88
CA ALA A 164 -13.52 -8.56 -14.95
C ALA A 164 -13.32 -7.91 -16.33
N PHE A 165 -13.75 -6.67 -16.51
CA PHE A 165 -13.54 -5.93 -17.77
C PHE A 165 -12.05 -5.82 -18.13
N ILE A 166 -11.20 -5.43 -17.17
CA ILE A 166 -9.74 -5.33 -17.36
C ILE A 166 -9.12 -6.71 -17.62
N PHE A 167 -9.59 -7.75 -16.93
CA PHE A 167 -9.11 -9.12 -17.11
C PHE A 167 -9.40 -9.64 -18.52
N PHE A 168 -10.65 -9.51 -18.97
CA PHE A 168 -11.06 -9.98 -20.29
C PHE A 168 -10.47 -9.15 -21.43
N SER A 169 -10.20 -7.85 -21.24
CA SER A 169 -9.47 -7.06 -22.23
C SER A 169 -8.03 -7.55 -22.40
N GLY A 170 -7.37 -7.96 -21.31
CA GLY A 170 -6.05 -8.59 -21.38
C GLY A 170 -6.07 -9.96 -22.08
N ILE A 171 -7.11 -10.77 -21.86
CA ILE A 171 -7.31 -12.02 -22.63
C ILE A 171 -7.50 -11.72 -24.11
N ALA A 172 -8.34 -10.74 -24.45
CA ALA A 172 -8.58 -10.35 -25.84
C ALA A 172 -7.29 -9.91 -26.54
N LEU A 173 -6.45 -9.11 -25.87
CA LEU A 173 -5.12 -8.71 -26.39
C LEU A 173 -4.19 -9.92 -26.57
N SER A 174 -4.24 -10.89 -25.66
CA SER A 174 -3.42 -12.11 -25.76
C SER A 174 -3.85 -12.96 -26.95
N LEU A 175 -5.16 -13.13 -27.15
CA LEU A 175 -5.72 -13.82 -28.32
C LEU A 175 -5.39 -13.09 -29.62
N TYR A 176 -5.41 -11.75 -29.59
CA TYR A 176 -4.98 -10.94 -30.73
C TYR A 176 -3.50 -11.16 -31.08
N ALA A 177 -2.61 -11.26 -30.09
CA ALA A 177 -1.20 -11.58 -30.33
C ALA A 177 -1.02 -12.98 -30.96
N VAL A 178 -1.78 -13.97 -30.50
CA VAL A 178 -1.79 -15.33 -31.09
C VAL A 178 -2.31 -15.30 -32.53
N TRP A 179 -3.36 -14.54 -32.80
CA TRP A 179 -3.90 -14.37 -34.15
C TRP A 179 -2.91 -13.69 -35.10
N GLN A 180 -2.17 -12.68 -34.64
CA GLN A 180 -1.07 -12.10 -35.44
C GLN A 180 0.03 -13.14 -35.74
N TRP A 181 0.37 -13.99 -34.78
CA TRP A 181 1.35 -15.05 -34.97
C TRP A 181 0.90 -16.08 -36.01
N GLN A 182 -0.38 -16.45 -35.98
CA GLN A 182 -0.99 -17.30 -37.00
C GLN A 182 -0.87 -16.68 -38.40
N GLN A 183 -1.13 -15.38 -38.55
CA GLN A 183 -1.02 -14.70 -39.85
C GLN A 183 0.42 -14.63 -40.37
N ALA A 184 1.42 -14.62 -39.48
CA ALA A 184 2.82 -14.75 -39.82
C ALA A 184 3.25 -16.21 -40.13
N GLY A 185 2.30 -17.13 -40.27
CA GLY A 185 2.57 -18.54 -40.58
C GLY A 185 3.25 -19.30 -39.44
N PHE A 186 3.08 -18.84 -38.19
CA PHE A 186 3.80 -19.34 -37.01
C PHE A 186 5.33 -19.24 -37.12
N GLY A 187 5.83 -18.35 -37.98
CA GLY A 187 7.25 -18.08 -38.13
C GLY A 187 7.86 -17.29 -36.96
N PRO A 188 9.17 -17.00 -37.01
CA PRO A 188 9.83 -16.14 -36.04
C PRO A 188 9.21 -14.74 -36.08
N LEU A 189 8.77 -14.26 -34.92
CA LEU A 189 8.20 -12.92 -34.77
C LEU A 189 9.26 -11.92 -34.34
N GLU A 190 9.11 -10.67 -34.79
CA GLU A 190 9.86 -9.53 -34.28
C GLU A 190 9.54 -9.32 -32.78
N PRO A 191 10.51 -9.53 -31.86
CA PRO A 191 10.23 -9.50 -30.43
C PRO A 191 9.63 -8.17 -29.98
N SER A 192 10.17 -7.04 -30.44
CA SER A 192 9.71 -5.72 -30.00
C SER A 192 8.23 -5.47 -30.32
N ALA A 193 7.72 -5.95 -31.45
CA ALA A 193 6.30 -5.79 -31.81
C ALA A 193 5.40 -6.66 -30.92
N VAL A 194 5.79 -7.91 -30.68
CA VAL A 194 5.01 -8.86 -29.89
C VAL A 194 4.97 -8.48 -28.42
N PHE A 195 6.11 -8.14 -27.83
CA PHE A 195 6.20 -7.77 -26.42
C PHE A 195 5.41 -6.50 -26.09
N ARG A 196 5.26 -5.57 -27.05
CA ARG A 196 4.39 -4.38 -26.90
C ARG A 196 2.90 -4.71 -26.80
N ILE A 197 2.48 -5.92 -27.21
CA ILE A 197 1.11 -6.42 -27.02
C ILE A 197 1.05 -7.30 -25.76
N ILE A 198 2.00 -8.22 -25.60
CA ILE A 198 1.99 -9.20 -24.49
C ILE A 198 2.17 -8.53 -23.13
N ILE A 199 3.04 -7.51 -23.00
CA ILE A 199 3.29 -6.85 -21.72
C ILE A 199 2.01 -6.16 -21.20
N PRO A 200 1.31 -5.30 -21.98
CA PRO A 200 0.02 -4.76 -21.57
C PRO A 200 -1.05 -5.84 -21.33
N ALA A 201 -1.08 -6.90 -22.16
CA ALA A 201 -2.04 -7.99 -22.01
C ALA A 201 -1.87 -8.71 -20.67
N GLY A 202 -0.66 -9.14 -20.33
CA GLY A 202 -0.32 -9.77 -19.06
C GLY A 202 -0.57 -8.84 -17.87
N PHE A 203 -0.21 -7.56 -18.00
CA PHE A 203 -0.52 -6.55 -16.99
C PHE A 203 -2.02 -6.43 -16.73
N CYS A 204 -2.86 -6.34 -17.77
CA CYS A 204 -4.31 -6.28 -17.65
C CYS A 204 -4.90 -7.54 -17.00
N ILE A 205 -4.44 -8.74 -17.40
CA ILE A 205 -4.88 -10.00 -16.78
C ILE A 205 -4.57 -9.99 -15.28
N SER A 206 -3.32 -9.71 -14.91
CA SER A 206 -2.90 -9.69 -13.50
C SER A 206 -3.63 -8.60 -12.70
N LEU A 207 -3.75 -7.39 -13.25
CA LEU A 207 -4.42 -6.27 -12.59
C LEU A 207 -5.91 -6.54 -12.40
N GLY A 208 -6.59 -7.05 -13.43
CA GLY A 208 -8.02 -7.38 -13.36
C GLY A 208 -8.32 -8.36 -12.24
N MET A 209 -7.54 -9.45 -12.16
CA MET A 209 -7.65 -10.43 -11.07
C MET A 209 -7.39 -9.78 -9.70
N GLN A 210 -6.34 -8.96 -9.59
CA GLN A 210 -6.01 -8.26 -8.35
C GLN A 210 -7.13 -7.31 -7.90
N VAL A 211 -7.76 -6.58 -8.81
CA VAL A 211 -8.89 -5.67 -8.51
C VAL A 211 -10.11 -6.46 -8.03
N MET A 212 -10.43 -7.59 -8.64
CA MET A 212 -11.54 -8.46 -8.21
C MET A 212 -11.31 -8.97 -6.77
N VAL A 213 -10.12 -9.54 -6.51
CA VAL A 213 -9.75 -10.03 -5.17
C VAL A 213 -9.78 -8.90 -4.14
N PHE A 214 -9.27 -7.72 -4.50
CA PHE A 214 -9.28 -6.56 -3.63
C PHE A 214 -10.70 -6.10 -3.28
N GLY A 215 -11.61 -6.07 -4.26
CA GLY A 215 -13.03 -5.76 -4.04
C GLY A 215 -13.68 -6.74 -3.05
N PHE A 216 -13.38 -8.03 -3.17
CA PHE A 216 -13.83 -9.05 -2.21
C PHE A 216 -13.27 -8.81 -0.79
N LEU A 217 -11.99 -8.48 -0.66
CA LEU A 217 -11.37 -8.17 0.64
C LEU A 217 -11.99 -6.92 1.31
N LEU A 218 -12.33 -5.90 0.53
CA LEU A 218 -13.04 -4.72 1.05
C LEU A 218 -14.44 -5.07 1.55
N TYR A 219 -15.16 -5.93 0.82
CA TYR A 219 -16.47 -6.41 1.20
C TYR A 219 -16.45 -7.20 2.51
N SER A 220 -15.52 -8.17 2.64
CA SER A 220 -15.40 -8.98 3.85
C SER A 220 -15.07 -8.12 5.08
N LEU A 221 -14.17 -7.14 4.93
CA LEU A 221 -13.82 -6.22 6.01
C LEU A 221 -15.00 -5.33 6.42
N ARG A 222 -15.82 -4.88 5.47
CA ARG A 222 -17.05 -4.13 5.75
C ARG A 222 -18.06 -4.97 6.56
N GLN A 223 -18.24 -6.24 6.20
CA GLN A 223 -19.15 -7.14 6.91
C GLN A 223 -18.71 -7.37 8.37
N LEU A 224 -17.41 -7.59 8.59
CA LEU A 224 -16.85 -7.73 9.94
C LEU A 224 -17.02 -6.48 10.80
N GLN A 225 -16.92 -5.28 10.20
CA GLN A 225 -17.17 -4.03 10.90
C GLN A 225 -18.63 -3.87 11.33
N GLN A 226 -19.59 -4.33 10.52
CA GLN A 226 -21.01 -4.27 10.85
C GLN A 226 -21.41 -5.24 11.97
N GLN A 227 -20.78 -6.42 12.04
CA GLN A 227 -21.02 -7.37 13.12
C GLN A 227 -20.58 -6.85 14.49
N LYS A 228 -19.46 -6.10 14.59
CA LYS A 228 -19.01 -5.49 15.86
C LYS A 228 -19.91 -4.37 16.39
N LEU A 229 -20.81 -3.84 15.55
CA LEU A 229 -21.74 -2.76 15.91
C LEU A 229 -23.13 -3.28 16.31
N ARG A 230 -23.38 -4.59 16.18
CA ARG A 230 -24.56 -5.28 16.68
C ARG A 230 -24.24 -5.96 18.01
#